data_AF-A0A2C9CM91-F1
#
_entry.id   AF-A0A2C9CM91-F1
#
_cell.length_a   1.000
_cell.length_b   1.000
_cell.length_c   1.000
_cell.angle_alpha   90.00
_cell.angle_beta   90.00
_cell.angle_gamma   90.00
#
_symmetry.space_group_name_H-M   'P 1'
#
loop_
_entity.id
_entity.type
_entity.pdbx_description
1 polymer ?
#
loop_
_entity_poly.entity_id
_entity_poly.type
_entity_poly.pdbx_seq_one_letter_code
_entity_poly.pdbx_strand_id
1 'polypeptide(L)'
;MAEVLNTKILAKAGIACGAAVLYFAAVGAHSAGEVVVQGDDICIVSDGLPDHETGQFPNRGNPNAIRARDYTFCVDATPVKNDQPSTRGTIGISLNGVAIRPGTADWYDASSPRGFSRDNSSGWNLEGIGAAQSLGMDEANAHVGPDGLYHYHAVSNLLMAGMDGTQLGYAADGFEIHYVGAAMTSSWQLKSGTRPTAPGGAYDGTYVQDYQYVEGSGLLDECNGGYLNGDYVYFATDTYPFYPRCLWGDAEPEARPRG
;
A
#
# COMPACT_ATOMS: atom_id res chain seq x y z
N MET A 1 -24.42 -63.11 21.09
CA MET A 1 -25.41 -63.17 20.00
C MET A 1 -24.70 -62.62 18.78
N ALA A 2 -23.97 -63.47 18.05
CA ALA A 2 -24.44 -64.20 16.86
C ALA A 2 -24.71 -63.22 15.70
N GLU A 3 -24.24 -63.37 14.46
CA GLU A 3 -23.30 -64.24 13.72
C GLU A 3 -23.27 -63.62 12.28
N VAL A 4 -22.10 -63.43 11.64
CA VAL A 4 -21.60 -64.20 10.47
C VAL A 4 -22.27 -63.80 9.13
N LEU A 5 -21.55 -63.28 8.11
CA LEU A 5 -20.91 -64.09 7.07
C LEU A 5 -19.76 -63.39 6.31
N ASN A 6 -18.59 -63.98 6.52
CA ASN A 6 -17.47 -64.27 5.62
C ASN A 6 -17.76 -64.25 4.10
N THR A 7 -16.86 -63.67 3.28
CA THR A 7 -16.31 -64.34 2.08
C THR A 7 -14.95 -63.73 1.71
N LYS A 8 -13.93 -64.60 1.65
CA LYS A 8 -12.58 -64.33 1.15
C LYS A 8 -12.58 -64.30 -0.38
N ILE A 9 -11.89 -63.32 -0.98
CA ILE A 9 -11.21 -63.52 -2.26
C ILE A 9 -9.77 -63.01 -2.12
N LEU A 10 -8.83 -63.95 -2.20
CA LEU A 10 -7.41 -63.68 -2.43
C LEU A 10 -7.22 -63.31 -3.90
N ALA A 11 -6.66 -62.13 -4.16
CA ALA A 11 -5.93 -61.86 -5.39
C ALA A 11 -4.56 -61.29 -5.02
N LYS A 12 -3.52 -62.10 -5.22
CA LYS A 12 -2.12 -61.64 -5.22
C LYS A 12 -1.89 -60.86 -6.51
N ALA A 13 -1.46 -59.60 -6.43
CA ALA A 13 -0.75 -58.95 -7.54
C ALA A 13 0.12 -57.80 -7.02
N GLY A 14 1.43 -57.99 -7.14
CA GLY A 14 2.42 -56.93 -7.41
C GLY A 14 2.56 -55.82 -6.38
N ILE A 15 3.52 -55.96 -5.47
CA ILE A 15 4.24 -54.80 -4.94
C ILE A 15 5.04 -54.23 -6.12
N ALA A 16 4.49 -53.22 -6.79
CA ALA A 16 5.29 -52.27 -7.53
C ALA A 16 5.61 -51.13 -6.56
N CYS A 17 6.83 -51.15 -6.01
CA CYS A 17 7.42 -49.98 -5.36
C CYS A 17 7.65 -48.90 -6.44
N GLY A 18 6.57 -48.23 -6.83
CA GLY A 18 6.67 -46.93 -7.47
C GLY A 18 6.97 -45.93 -6.36
N ALA A 19 8.23 -45.51 -6.23
CA ALA A 19 8.55 -44.32 -5.47
C ALA A 19 7.86 -43.15 -6.17
N ALA A 20 6.64 -42.83 -5.75
CA ALA A 20 6.02 -41.55 -6.05
C ALA A 20 6.86 -40.51 -5.32
N VAL A 21 7.84 -39.96 -6.03
CA VAL A 21 8.49 -38.72 -5.62
C VAL A 21 7.41 -37.66 -5.74
N LEU A 22 6.67 -37.48 -4.64
CA LEU A 22 5.84 -36.30 -4.45
C LEU A 22 6.81 -35.12 -4.38
N TYR A 23 6.98 -34.45 -5.52
CA TYR A 23 7.47 -33.09 -5.54
C TYR A 23 6.41 -32.24 -4.85
N PHE A 24 6.49 -32.14 -3.52
CA PHE A 24 6.02 -30.94 -2.86
C PHE A 24 6.98 -29.85 -3.33
N ALA A 25 6.57 -29.07 -4.32
CA ALA A 25 7.12 -27.73 -4.43
C ALA A 25 6.84 -27.10 -3.07
N ALA A 26 7.90 -26.81 -2.31
CA ALA A 26 7.78 -25.91 -1.19
C ALA A 26 7.31 -24.60 -1.82
N VAL A 27 6.01 -24.34 -1.74
CA VAL A 27 5.51 -22.97 -1.81
C VAL A 27 6.19 -22.31 -0.64
N GLY A 28 7.22 -21.52 -0.89
CA GLY A 28 7.85 -20.72 0.15
C GLY A 28 6.72 -19.98 0.84
N ALA A 29 6.60 -20.15 2.16
CA ALA A 29 5.64 -19.37 2.91
C ALA A 29 5.98 -17.90 2.64
N HIS A 30 5.08 -17.19 1.98
CA HIS A 30 5.13 -15.73 1.92
C HIS A 30 5.11 -15.26 3.37
N SER A 31 6.14 -14.55 3.81
CA SER A 31 6.06 -13.89 5.10
C SER A 31 5.47 -12.51 4.86
N ALA A 32 4.23 -12.32 5.30
CA ALA A 32 3.76 -10.99 5.66
C ALA A 32 4.87 -10.27 6.45
N GLY A 33 5.02 -8.95 6.26
CA GLY A 33 6.10 -8.17 6.86
C GLY A 33 6.43 -8.55 8.31
N GLU A 34 7.71 -8.82 8.58
CA GLU A 34 8.23 -9.12 9.91
C GLU A 34 8.79 -7.84 10.53
N VAL A 35 8.24 -7.43 11.68
CA VAL A 35 8.75 -6.30 12.45
C VAL A 35 9.89 -6.77 13.37
N VAL A 36 11.05 -6.14 13.22
CA VAL A 36 12.27 -6.43 13.97
C VAL A 36 12.79 -5.14 14.59
N VAL A 37 13.00 -5.14 15.91
CA VAL A 37 13.67 -4.03 16.60
C VAL A 37 15.18 -4.28 16.61
N GLN A 38 15.96 -3.34 16.07
CA GLN A 38 17.41 -3.44 15.94
C GLN A 38 18.10 -2.22 16.55
N GLY A 39 18.45 -2.30 17.83
CA GLY A 39 19.00 -1.14 18.54
C GLY A 39 17.93 -0.05 18.69
N ASP A 40 18.21 1.12 18.13
CA ASP A 40 17.30 2.27 18.14
C ASP A 40 16.40 2.33 16.88
N ASP A 41 16.45 1.30 16.02
CA ASP A 41 15.66 1.22 14.79
C ASP A 41 14.50 0.21 14.92
N ILE A 42 13.40 0.52 14.24
CA ILE A 42 12.32 -0.42 13.90
C ILE A 42 12.45 -0.77 12.42
N CYS A 43 12.60 -2.05 12.11
CA CYS A 43 12.75 -2.55 10.75
C CYS A 43 11.59 -3.45 10.35
N ILE A 44 11.06 -3.29 9.14
CA ILE A 44 10.16 -4.25 8.50
C ILE A 44 10.93 -5.02 7.43
N VAL A 45 11.03 -6.34 7.59
CA VAL A 45 11.61 -7.26 6.61
C VAL A 45 10.46 -7.88 5.81
N SER A 46 10.51 -7.79 4.49
CA SER A 46 9.40 -8.24 3.62
C SER A 46 9.88 -8.67 2.24
N ASP A 47 9.15 -9.57 1.59
CA ASP A 47 9.27 -9.89 0.16
C ASP A 47 8.40 -8.98 -0.73
N GLY A 48 7.70 -8.01 -0.13
CA GLY A 48 6.85 -7.03 -0.81
C GLY A 48 5.48 -7.52 -1.22
N LEU A 49 5.11 -8.74 -0.84
CA LEU A 49 3.79 -9.30 -1.12
C LEU A 49 2.87 -9.14 0.10
N PRO A 50 1.58 -8.80 -0.10
CA PRO A 50 0.62 -8.74 0.99
C PRO A 50 0.25 -10.12 1.50
N ASP A 51 -0.34 -10.14 2.69
CA ASP A 51 -0.98 -11.29 3.33
C ASP A 51 -2.46 -11.48 2.94
N HIS A 52 -2.96 -10.66 2.01
CA HIS A 52 -4.29 -10.77 1.43
C HIS A 52 -4.21 -11.06 -0.08
N GLU A 53 -5.33 -11.47 -0.67
CA GLU A 53 -5.40 -11.68 -2.13
C GLU A 53 -5.18 -10.38 -2.90
N THR A 54 -4.45 -10.46 -4.01
CA THR A 54 -4.22 -9.33 -4.92
C THR A 54 -5.12 -9.43 -6.15
N GLY A 55 -5.33 -8.30 -6.82
CA GLY A 55 -5.92 -8.30 -8.15
C GLY A 55 -5.07 -9.06 -9.16
N GLN A 56 -5.65 -9.35 -10.33
CA GLN A 56 -4.88 -9.90 -11.44
C GLN A 56 -4.02 -8.82 -12.07
N PHE A 57 -2.71 -9.06 -12.16
CA PHE A 57 -1.73 -8.17 -12.80
C PHE A 57 -0.85 -8.98 -13.76
N PRO A 58 -0.64 -8.52 -15.01
CA PRO A 58 -1.11 -7.25 -15.58
C PRO A 58 -2.62 -7.24 -15.85
N ASN A 59 -3.19 -6.04 -15.89
CA ASN A 59 -4.58 -5.78 -16.25
C ASN A 59 -4.69 -4.63 -17.27
N ARG A 60 -5.93 -4.24 -17.63
CA ARG A 60 -6.19 -3.21 -18.65
C ARG A 60 -5.56 -1.85 -18.31
N GLY A 61 -5.55 -1.46 -17.04
CA GLY A 61 -5.01 -0.17 -16.58
C GLY A 61 -3.52 -0.23 -16.23
N ASN A 62 -3.00 -1.43 -15.95
CA ASN A 62 -1.64 -1.65 -15.48
C ASN A 62 -0.94 -2.80 -16.22
N PRO A 63 0.11 -2.53 -17.04
CA PRO A 63 0.80 -3.56 -17.80
C PRO A 63 1.86 -4.34 -17.00
N ASN A 64 2.07 -4.01 -15.72
CA ASN A 64 3.11 -4.61 -14.91
C ASN A 64 2.61 -5.87 -14.20
N ALA A 65 3.51 -6.81 -13.94
CA ALA A 65 3.24 -8.03 -13.16
C ALA A 65 3.88 -7.93 -11.78
N ILE A 66 3.20 -8.42 -10.75
CA ILE A 66 3.72 -8.48 -9.37
C ILE A 66 5.00 -9.31 -9.33
N ARG A 67 6.00 -8.85 -8.58
CA ARG A 67 7.23 -9.60 -8.30
C ARG A 67 7.57 -9.50 -6.82
N ALA A 68 7.80 -10.66 -6.19
CA ALA A 68 8.44 -10.71 -4.89
C ALA A 68 9.86 -10.12 -4.98
N ARG A 69 10.23 -9.30 -4.00
CA ARG A 69 11.56 -8.73 -3.83
C ARG A 69 11.83 -8.52 -2.35
N ASP A 70 12.84 -9.19 -1.83
CA ASP A 70 13.25 -9.00 -0.44
C ASP A 70 13.79 -7.58 -0.21
N TYR A 71 13.27 -6.93 0.82
CA TYR A 71 13.79 -5.66 1.32
C TYR A 71 13.67 -5.56 2.83
N THR A 72 14.39 -4.58 3.38
CA THR A 72 14.32 -4.22 4.79
C THR A 72 14.15 -2.71 4.86
N PHE A 73 13.05 -2.28 5.46
CA PHE A 73 12.73 -0.87 5.67
C PHE A 73 12.92 -0.54 7.15
N CYS A 74 13.96 0.21 7.49
CA CYS A 74 14.25 0.61 8.87
C CYS A 74 13.96 2.10 9.07
N VAL A 75 13.48 2.43 10.26
CA VAL A 75 13.20 3.79 10.70
C VAL A 75 13.63 3.98 12.15
N ASP A 76 13.94 5.22 12.53
CA ASP A 76 14.20 5.57 13.93
C ASP A 76 12.98 5.24 14.80
N ALA A 77 13.19 4.52 15.90
CA ALA A 77 12.15 4.16 16.86
C ALA A 77 11.68 5.35 17.73
N THR A 78 12.40 6.48 17.66
CA THR A 78 12.20 7.69 18.47
C THR A 78 12.14 8.96 17.60
N PRO A 79 11.20 9.02 16.65
CA PRO A 79 11.15 10.10 15.67
C PRO A 79 10.89 11.47 16.30
N VAL A 80 11.52 12.51 15.74
CA VAL A 80 11.36 13.90 16.18
C VAL A 80 10.61 14.69 15.11
N LYS A 81 9.58 15.44 15.53
CA LYS A 81 8.80 16.29 14.64
C LYS A 81 9.54 17.60 14.40
N ASN A 82 9.88 17.89 13.14
CA ASN A 82 10.51 19.14 12.72
C ASN A 82 9.48 20.22 12.38
N ASP A 83 9.98 21.43 12.13
CA ASP A 83 9.20 22.61 11.74
C ASP A 83 8.88 22.66 10.23
N GLN A 84 9.58 21.88 9.41
CA GLN A 84 9.45 21.89 7.96
C GLN A 84 9.25 20.47 7.44
N PRO A 85 8.17 20.20 6.68
CA PRO A 85 7.93 18.87 6.18
C PRO A 85 8.74 18.59 4.91
N SER A 86 9.02 17.31 4.67
CA SER A 86 9.63 16.79 3.46
C SER A 86 8.65 15.91 2.68
N THR A 87 8.91 15.65 1.40
CA THR A 87 8.06 14.77 0.56
C THR A 87 8.85 13.59 0.03
N ARG A 88 8.18 12.44 -0.14
CA ARG A 88 8.79 11.21 -0.66
C ARG A 88 7.83 10.43 -1.56
N GLY A 89 8.41 9.64 -2.46
CA GLY A 89 7.63 8.72 -3.31
C GLY A 89 7.07 7.53 -2.54
N THR A 90 7.86 7.01 -1.60
CA THR A 90 7.41 6.05 -0.59
C THR A 90 7.35 6.76 0.75
N ILE A 91 6.13 6.93 1.25
CA ILE A 91 5.86 7.66 2.49
C ILE A 91 6.06 6.75 3.70
N GLY A 92 5.89 5.45 3.55
CA GLY A 92 6.06 4.49 4.61
C GLY A 92 5.92 3.05 4.15
N ILE A 93 5.85 2.17 5.13
CA ILE A 93 5.71 0.72 4.97
C ILE A 93 4.58 0.24 5.88
N SER A 94 3.69 -0.61 5.36
CA SER A 94 2.67 -1.25 6.20
C SER A 94 3.26 -2.37 7.05
N LEU A 95 2.59 -2.74 8.15
CA LEU A 95 3.00 -3.86 9.00
C LEU A 95 3.01 -5.19 8.23
N ASN A 96 2.12 -5.37 7.24
CA ASN A 96 2.15 -6.54 6.36
C ASN A 96 3.24 -6.47 5.28
N GLY A 97 4.11 -5.45 5.30
CA GLY A 97 5.31 -5.40 4.47
C GLY A 97 5.05 -4.97 3.04
N VAL A 98 4.05 -4.12 2.79
CA VAL A 98 3.76 -3.53 1.48
C VAL A 98 3.98 -2.02 1.53
N ALA A 99 4.71 -1.49 0.54
CA ALA A 99 5.04 -0.07 0.51
C ALA A 99 3.79 0.82 0.41
N ILE A 100 3.82 1.95 1.10
CA ILE A 100 2.77 2.97 1.08
C ILE A 100 3.24 4.11 0.18
N ARG A 101 2.62 4.24 -0.99
CA ARG A 101 2.98 5.21 -2.03
C ARG A 101 1.74 5.91 -2.55
N PRO A 102 1.20 6.89 -1.81
CA PRO A 102 -0.09 7.48 -2.17
C PRO A 102 0.00 8.40 -3.40
N GLY A 103 1.17 8.99 -3.65
CA GLY A 103 1.43 9.83 -4.81
C GLY A 103 1.62 9.04 -6.11
N THR A 104 1.38 9.70 -7.23
CA THR A 104 1.72 9.16 -8.55
C THR A 104 2.76 10.05 -9.23
N ALA A 105 3.53 9.50 -10.15
CA ALA A 105 4.40 10.28 -11.02
C ALA A 105 3.74 10.57 -12.39
N ASP A 106 2.45 10.30 -12.54
CA ASP A 106 1.71 10.49 -13.79
C ASP A 106 0.94 11.82 -13.77
N TRP A 107 0.90 12.48 -14.91
CA TRP A 107 0.32 13.80 -15.09
C TRP A 107 -0.58 13.79 -16.32
N TYR A 108 -1.63 14.60 -16.32
CA TYR A 108 -2.48 14.76 -17.49
C TYR A 108 -1.64 15.12 -18.71
N ASP A 109 -1.85 14.39 -19.80
CA ASP A 109 -1.15 14.57 -21.06
C ASP A 109 -2.09 14.20 -22.21
N ALA A 110 -2.57 15.22 -22.92
CA ALA A 110 -3.46 15.05 -24.06
C ALA A 110 -2.80 14.39 -25.28
N SER A 111 -1.46 14.39 -25.34
CA SER A 111 -0.71 13.74 -26.42
C SER A 111 -0.54 12.23 -26.19
N SER A 112 -0.69 11.79 -24.95
CA SER A 112 -0.63 10.38 -24.58
C SER A 112 -1.94 9.67 -24.94
N PRO A 113 -1.89 8.49 -25.58
CA PRO A 113 -3.08 7.66 -25.80
C PRO A 113 -3.80 7.23 -24.52
N ARG A 114 -3.12 7.28 -23.37
CA ARG A 114 -3.69 6.99 -22.04
C ARG A 114 -4.37 8.22 -21.41
N GLY A 115 -4.17 9.42 -21.96
CA GLY A 115 -4.58 10.69 -21.37
C GLY A 115 -3.65 11.19 -20.25
N PHE A 116 -2.57 10.48 -19.98
CA PHE A 116 -1.55 10.84 -18.99
C PHE A 116 -0.18 10.25 -19.34
N SER A 117 0.88 10.89 -18.86
CA SER A 117 2.26 10.44 -19.01
C SER A 117 3.13 10.95 -17.86
N ARG A 118 4.47 10.82 -17.98
CA ARG A 118 5.42 11.42 -17.03
C ARG A 118 5.69 12.89 -17.30
N ASP A 119 5.10 13.47 -18.36
CA ASP A 119 5.23 14.90 -18.65
C ASP A 119 4.38 15.74 -17.70
N ASN A 120 5.02 16.51 -16.83
CA ASN A 120 4.35 17.35 -15.84
C ASN A 120 3.91 18.72 -16.38
N SER A 121 4.06 18.98 -17.67
CA SER A 121 3.78 20.28 -18.30
C SER A 121 2.37 20.81 -18.08
N SER A 122 1.39 19.92 -17.85
CA SER A 122 0.01 20.31 -17.57
C SER A 122 -0.22 20.88 -16.17
N GLY A 123 0.63 20.53 -15.20
CA GLY A 123 0.44 20.87 -13.79
C GLY A 123 -0.67 20.06 -13.09
N TRP A 124 -1.29 19.07 -13.75
CA TRP A 124 -2.33 18.21 -13.18
C TRP A 124 -1.79 16.80 -12.93
N ASN A 125 -1.34 16.52 -11.71
CA ASN A 125 -0.82 15.22 -11.28
C ASN A 125 -1.98 14.30 -10.91
N LEU A 126 -1.98 13.07 -11.44
CA LEU A 126 -3.03 12.09 -11.14
C LEU A 126 -3.02 11.77 -9.65
N GLU A 127 -4.17 11.88 -9.02
CA GLU A 127 -4.39 11.34 -7.68
C GLU A 127 -4.60 9.82 -7.81
N GLY A 128 -3.95 9.03 -6.95
CA GLY A 128 -3.99 7.57 -7.05
C GLY A 128 -5.41 7.02 -7.04
N ILE A 129 -6.18 7.31 -5.99
CA ILE A 129 -7.54 6.79 -5.83
C ILE A 129 -8.51 7.48 -6.79
N GLY A 130 -8.38 8.78 -6.97
CA GLY A 130 -9.16 9.56 -7.93
C GLY A 130 -9.02 9.05 -9.37
N ALA A 131 -7.85 8.51 -9.73
CA ALA A 131 -7.58 7.93 -11.04
C ALA A 131 -7.46 6.38 -11.00
N ALA A 132 -8.02 5.71 -9.98
CA ALA A 132 -7.82 4.28 -9.72
C ALA A 132 -8.07 3.38 -10.95
N GLN A 133 -9.16 3.63 -11.69
CA GLN A 133 -9.50 2.86 -12.89
C GLN A 133 -8.44 3.02 -14.00
N SER A 134 -7.95 4.24 -14.20
CA SER A 134 -6.92 4.56 -15.21
C SER A 134 -5.56 3.95 -14.86
N LEU A 135 -5.27 3.82 -13.57
CA LEU A 135 -4.03 3.26 -13.04
C LEU A 135 -4.09 1.73 -12.85
N GLY A 136 -5.27 1.13 -13.04
CA GLY A 136 -5.49 -0.31 -12.92
C GLY A 136 -5.36 -0.81 -11.50
N MET A 137 -5.84 -0.03 -10.52
CA MET A 137 -5.86 -0.43 -9.12
C MET A 137 -6.79 -1.63 -8.88
N ASP A 138 -6.46 -2.43 -7.88
CA ASP A 138 -7.29 -3.54 -7.42
C ASP A 138 -8.15 -3.15 -6.19
N GLU A 139 -8.87 -4.14 -5.65
CA GLU A 139 -9.77 -3.96 -4.50
C GLU A 139 -9.04 -3.61 -3.20
N ALA A 140 -7.72 -3.79 -3.15
CA ALA A 140 -6.91 -3.39 -2.02
C ALA A 140 -6.45 -1.93 -2.08
N ASN A 141 -6.95 -1.15 -3.07
CA ASN A 141 -6.48 0.21 -3.37
C ASN A 141 -4.98 0.24 -3.69
N ALA A 142 -4.49 -0.79 -4.37
CA ALA A 142 -3.08 -0.95 -4.73
C ALA A 142 -2.89 -1.20 -6.21
N HIS A 143 -1.67 -1.00 -6.69
CA HIS A 143 -1.27 -1.43 -8.01
C HIS A 143 0.23 -1.75 -8.09
N VAL A 144 0.67 -2.17 -9.27
CA VAL A 144 2.05 -2.64 -9.50
C VAL A 144 2.88 -1.61 -10.26
N GLY A 145 4.04 -1.25 -9.71
CA GLY A 145 5.01 -0.38 -10.34
C GLY A 145 5.78 -1.06 -11.49
N PRO A 146 6.49 -0.30 -12.34
CA PRO A 146 7.28 -0.86 -13.45
C PRO A 146 8.34 -1.88 -13.03
N ASP A 147 8.81 -1.82 -11.78
CA ASP A 147 9.77 -2.75 -11.19
C ASP A 147 9.13 -4.01 -10.59
N GLY A 148 7.80 -4.14 -10.66
CA GLY A 148 7.03 -5.25 -10.09
C GLY A 148 6.61 -5.03 -8.63
N LEU A 149 6.91 -3.86 -8.04
CA LEU A 149 6.53 -3.53 -6.67
C LEU A 149 5.02 -3.30 -6.55
N TYR A 150 4.35 -4.16 -5.79
CA TYR A 150 2.97 -3.94 -5.34
C TYR A 150 2.96 -2.91 -4.18
N HIS A 151 2.06 -1.93 -4.22
CA HIS A 151 2.02 -0.85 -3.21
C HIS A 151 0.62 -0.23 -3.04
N TYR A 152 0.32 0.20 -1.82
CA TYR A 152 -0.97 0.81 -1.46
C TYR A 152 -1.00 2.31 -1.76
N HIS A 153 -2.17 2.78 -2.20
CA HIS A 153 -2.52 4.20 -2.32
C HIS A 153 -3.54 4.68 -1.29
N ALA A 154 -4.34 3.76 -0.73
CA ALA A 154 -5.30 4.03 0.35
C ALA A 154 -5.54 2.78 1.19
N VAL A 155 -6.16 2.96 2.35
CA VAL A 155 -6.67 1.86 3.18
C VAL A 155 -7.76 1.11 2.42
N SER A 156 -7.83 -0.19 2.60
CA SER A 156 -8.87 -1.06 2.02
C SER A 156 -9.42 -2.02 3.06
N ASN A 157 -10.62 -2.56 2.80
CA ASN A 157 -11.18 -3.60 3.67
C ASN A 157 -10.30 -4.86 3.72
N LEU A 158 -9.58 -5.17 2.63
CA LEU A 158 -8.65 -6.30 2.58
C LEU A 158 -7.46 -6.09 3.51
N LEU A 159 -6.86 -4.90 3.50
CA LEU A 159 -5.80 -4.54 4.46
C LEU A 159 -6.33 -4.61 5.89
N MET A 160 -7.47 -3.98 6.17
CA MET A 160 -8.03 -3.91 7.52
C MET A 160 -8.44 -5.27 8.08
N ALA A 161 -8.77 -6.26 7.23
CA ALA A 161 -9.13 -7.60 7.68
C ALA A 161 -7.98 -8.38 8.32
N GLY A 162 -6.72 -8.04 7.96
CA GLY A 162 -5.51 -8.66 8.52
C GLY A 162 -4.94 -7.93 9.73
N MET A 163 -5.58 -6.86 10.20
CA MET A 163 -5.01 -5.96 11.20
C MET A 163 -5.59 -6.14 12.59
N ASP A 164 -4.70 -6.12 13.58
CA ASP A 164 -5.04 -6.01 15.00
C ASP A 164 -4.76 -4.58 15.49
N GLY A 165 -5.82 -3.80 15.69
CA GLY A 165 -5.71 -2.42 16.19
C GLY A 165 -5.73 -1.36 15.07
N THR A 166 -5.11 -0.21 15.34
CA THR A 166 -5.22 0.97 14.46
C THR A 166 -3.94 1.24 13.66
N GLN A 167 -2.79 0.71 14.08
CA GLN A 167 -1.50 0.98 13.45
C GLN A 167 -1.35 0.20 12.15
N LEU A 168 -1.32 0.90 11.02
CA LEU A 168 -1.13 0.32 9.69
C LEU A 168 0.34 0.05 9.38
N GLY A 169 1.26 0.81 9.98
CA GLY A 169 2.68 0.76 9.65
C GLY A 169 3.46 1.95 10.18
N TYR A 170 4.63 2.16 9.59
CA TYR A 170 5.56 3.24 9.93
C TYR A 170 5.81 4.13 8.72
N ALA A 171 5.81 5.44 8.92
CA ALA A 171 6.27 6.42 7.96
C ALA A 171 7.80 6.40 7.88
N ALA A 172 8.35 6.89 6.76
CA ALA A 172 9.80 6.85 6.50
C ALA A 172 10.63 7.70 7.46
N ASP A 173 9.99 8.57 8.24
CA ASP A 173 10.56 9.39 9.30
C ASP A 173 10.35 8.81 10.72
N GLY A 174 9.90 7.56 10.82
CA GLY A 174 9.77 6.81 12.08
C GLY A 174 8.43 6.93 12.78
N PHE A 175 7.60 7.92 12.45
CA PHE A 175 6.27 8.05 13.06
C PHE A 175 5.32 6.94 12.62
N GLU A 176 4.45 6.50 13.53
CA GLU A 176 3.42 5.51 13.22
C GLU A 176 2.36 6.09 12.26
N ILE A 177 1.79 5.24 11.41
CA ILE A 177 0.65 5.57 10.56
C ILE A 177 -0.56 4.76 11.07
N HIS A 178 -1.65 5.43 11.44
CA HIS A 178 -2.86 4.79 11.95
C HIS A 178 -4.09 4.99 11.08
N TYR A 179 -5.03 4.05 11.16
CA TYR A 179 -6.39 4.22 10.69
C TYR A 179 -7.37 4.07 11.86
N VAL A 180 -8.20 5.08 12.06
CA VAL A 180 -9.23 5.11 13.12
C VAL A 180 -10.62 5.42 12.53
N GLY A 181 -10.78 5.27 11.21
CA GLY A 181 -11.98 5.62 10.48
C GLY A 181 -12.37 7.09 10.67
N ALA A 182 -13.68 7.33 10.77
CA ALA A 182 -14.25 8.69 10.84
C ALA A 182 -13.88 9.50 12.11
N ALA A 183 -13.17 8.91 13.08
CA ALA A 183 -12.73 9.62 14.27
C ALA A 183 -11.64 10.67 13.99
N MET A 184 -10.90 10.53 12.88
CA MET A 184 -9.90 11.50 12.42
C MET A 184 -10.25 11.97 11.02
N THR A 185 -10.46 13.27 10.87
CA THR A 185 -10.90 13.89 9.62
C THR A 185 -9.78 14.73 9.01
N SER A 186 -9.53 14.56 7.72
CA SER A 186 -8.55 15.37 7.02
C SER A 186 -9.00 16.83 6.90
N SER A 187 -8.04 17.75 6.96
CA SER A 187 -8.25 19.16 6.67
C SER A 187 -8.14 19.48 5.16
N TRP A 188 -7.93 18.46 4.32
CA TRP A 188 -7.97 18.60 2.88
C TRP A 188 -9.40 18.48 2.36
N GLN A 189 -9.75 19.33 1.39
CA GLN A 189 -11.08 19.39 0.82
C GLN A 189 -11.02 19.40 -0.70
N LEU A 190 -11.98 18.74 -1.33
CA LEU A 190 -12.20 18.88 -2.76
C LEU A 190 -12.67 20.30 -3.06
N LYS A 191 -12.03 20.96 -4.03
CA LYS A 191 -12.46 22.28 -4.48
C LYS A 191 -13.82 22.20 -5.18
N SER A 192 -14.52 23.34 -5.22
CA SER A 192 -15.75 23.49 -6.01
C SER A 192 -15.47 24.24 -7.31
N GLY A 193 -16.34 24.08 -8.31
CA GLY A 193 -16.22 24.72 -9.62
C GLY A 193 -15.46 23.89 -10.65
N THR A 194 -14.80 24.57 -11.59
CA THR A 194 -14.17 23.94 -12.75
C THR A 194 -12.68 24.23 -12.84
N ARG A 195 -11.91 23.28 -13.39
CA ARG A 195 -10.48 23.43 -13.65
C ARG A 195 -10.23 24.55 -14.68
N PRO A 196 -9.31 25.49 -14.42
CA PRO A 196 -9.10 26.65 -15.29
C PRO A 196 -8.33 26.33 -16.58
N THR A 197 -7.62 25.19 -16.62
CA THR A 197 -6.82 24.73 -17.76
C THR A 197 -7.21 23.30 -18.14
N ALA A 198 -6.77 22.84 -19.31
CA ALA A 198 -6.93 21.45 -19.70
C ALA A 198 -6.39 20.53 -18.59
N PRO A 199 -7.12 19.47 -18.19
CA PRO A 199 -8.24 18.83 -18.90
C PRO A 199 -9.62 19.52 -18.79
N GLY A 200 -9.74 20.59 -17.99
CA GLY A 200 -11.02 21.22 -17.72
C GLY A 200 -11.92 20.33 -16.86
N GLY A 201 -13.23 20.52 -16.96
CA GLY A 201 -14.21 19.78 -16.16
C GLY A 201 -14.29 20.27 -14.71
N ALA A 202 -15.12 19.62 -13.90
CA ALA A 202 -15.23 19.91 -12.48
C ALA A 202 -14.00 19.45 -11.71
N TYR A 203 -13.75 20.04 -10.55
CA TYR A 203 -12.88 19.41 -9.56
C TYR A 203 -13.58 18.15 -9.04
N ASP A 204 -13.08 16.98 -9.42
CA ASP A 204 -13.72 15.68 -9.15
C ASP A 204 -12.82 14.72 -8.35
N GLY A 205 -11.58 15.13 -8.07
CA GLY A 205 -10.62 14.36 -7.29
C GLY A 205 -9.67 13.53 -8.13
N THR A 206 -9.81 13.53 -9.46
CA THR A 206 -8.89 12.84 -10.40
C THR A 206 -7.45 13.34 -10.26
N TYR A 207 -7.25 14.59 -9.88
CA TYR A 207 -5.93 15.19 -9.75
C TYR A 207 -5.66 15.69 -8.33
N VAL A 208 -4.40 15.64 -7.90
CA VAL A 208 -3.96 16.19 -6.61
C VAL A 208 -4.36 17.67 -6.49
N GLN A 209 -4.23 18.42 -7.58
CA GLN A 209 -4.60 19.82 -7.66
C GLN A 209 -6.10 20.06 -7.63
N ASP A 210 -6.96 19.03 -7.55
CA ASP A 210 -8.38 19.22 -7.28
C ASP A 210 -8.65 19.51 -5.81
N TYR A 211 -7.71 19.18 -4.93
CA TYR A 211 -7.83 19.38 -3.49
C TYR A 211 -7.15 20.68 -3.04
N GLN A 212 -7.58 21.17 -1.89
CA GLN A 212 -6.95 22.28 -1.19
C GLN A 212 -6.88 21.96 0.31
N TYR A 213 -5.79 22.33 0.95
CA TYR A 213 -5.68 22.29 2.40
C TYR A 213 -6.40 23.50 2.98
N VAL A 214 -7.28 23.26 3.95
CA VAL A 214 -8.00 24.29 4.70
C VAL A 214 -7.73 24.04 6.17
N GLU A 215 -6.78 24.78 6.73
CA GLU A 215 -6.35 24.66 8.12
C GLU A 215 -7.53 24.70 9.09
N GLY A 216 -7.58 23.74 10.02
CA GLY A 216 -8.63 23.63 11.03
C GLY A 216 -10.00 23.20 10.51
N SER A 217 -10.13 22.83 9.24
CA SER A 217 -11.38 22.28 8.71
C SER A 217 -11.61 20.82 9.06
N GLY A 218 -10.53 20.09 9.36
CA GLY A 218 -10.53 18.78 9.98
C GLY A 218 -9.68 18.78 11.26
N LEU A 219 -9.36 17.58 11.74
CA LEU A 219 -8.53 17.37 12.93
C LEU A 219 -7.04 17.22 12.63
N LEU A 220 -6.70 17.03 11.35
CA LEU A 220 -5.34 16.69 10.90
C LEU A 220 -4.64 17.86 10.23
N ASP A 221 -3.32 17.89 10.33
CA ASP A 221 -2.46 18.87 9.67
C ASP A 221 -2.29 18.62 8.16
N GLU A 222 -1.48 19.44 7.49
CA GLU A 222 -1.26 19.36 6.04
C GLU A 222 -0.63 18.04 5.58
N CYS A 223 0.15 17.36 6.43
CA CYS A 223 0.71 16.04 6.17
C CYS A 223 -0.22 14.90 6.60
N ASN A 224 -1.44 15.23 7.03
CA ASN A 224 -2.41 14.28 7.58
C ASN A 224 -1.96 13.66 8.91
N GLY A 225 -1.16 14.38 9.70
CA GLY A 225 -0.79 13.98 11.05
C GLY A 225 -1.57 14.71 12.14
N GLY A 226 -1.48 14.19 13.35
CA GLY A 226 -2.21 14.64 14.53
C GLY A 226 -1.71 13.91 15.78
N TYR A 227 -2.50 13.96 16.86
CA TYR A 227 -2.11 13.32 18.12
C TYR A 227 -3.00 12.13 18.46
N LEU A 228 -2.40 11.00 18.81
CA LEU A 228 -3.05 9.81 19.33
C LEU A 228 -2.44 9.48 20.70
N ASN A 229 -3.26 9.48 21.75
CA ASN A 229 -2.82 9.20 23.13
C ASN A 229 -1.68 10.11 23.66
N GLY A 230 -1.49 11.29 23.06
CA GLY A 230 -0.44 12.25 23.44
C GLY A 230 0.79 12.22 22.53
N ASP A 231 0.93 11.19 21.69
CA ASP A 231 2.02 11.07 20.73
C ASP A 231 1.60 11.58 19.36
N TYR A 232 2.53 12.23 18.66
CA TYR A 232 2.31 12.65 17.30
C TYR A 232 2.38 11.42 16.37
N VAL A 233 1.37 11.25 15.53
CA VAL A 233 1.31 10.16 14.56
C VAL A 233 0.72 10.67 13.25
N TYR A 234 0.92 9.91 12.19
CA TYR A 234 0.20 10.10 10.94
C TYR A 234 -1.10 9.31 10.92
N PHE A 235 -2.05 9.80 10.12
CA PHE A 235 -3.29 9.08 9.87
C PHE A 235 -3.48 8.77 8.39
N ALA A 236 -3.98 7.58 8.12
CA ALA A 236 -4.69 7.28 6.90
C ALA A 236 -6.18 7.63 7.07
N THR A 237 -6.85 8.03 5.99
CA THR A 237 -8.21 8.57 6.02
C THR A 237 -9.05 8.04 4.86
N ASP A 238 -10.38 8.02 5.03
CA ASP A 238 -11.31 7.62 3.96
C ASP A 238 -11.42 8.65 2.83
N THR A 239 -10.95 9.87 3.09
CA THR A 239 -10.88 10.97 2.13
C THR A 239 -9.43 11.33 1.83
N TYR A 240 -9.22 12.11 0.76
CA TYR A 240 -7.91 12.67 0.45
C TYR A 240 -7.28 13.29 1.71
N PRO A 241 -5.99 13.01 1.98
CA PRO A 241 -5.01 12.40 1.07
C PRO A 241 -4.91 10.87 1.07
N PHE A 242 -5.79 10.17 1.78
CA PHE A 242 -5.84 8.72 1.99
C PHE A 242 -4.70 8.14 2.82
N TYR A 243 -3.47 8.55 2.55
CA TYR A 243 -2.29 8.40 3.40
C TYR A 243 -1.54 9.75 3.44
N PRO A 244 -0.59 9.94 4.38
CA PRO A 244 0.24 11.15 4.44
C PRO A 244 0.91 11.46 3.10
N ARG A 245 1.05 12.76 2.78
CA ARG A 245 1.73 13.22 1.54
C ARG A 245 3.08 13.87 1.81
N CYS A 246 3.37 14.11 3.08
CA CYS A 246 4.62 14.69 3.54
C CYS A 246 4.95 14.14 4.94
N LEU A 247 6.19 14.39 5.36
CA LEU A 247 6.81 13.86 6.56
C LEU A 247 7.45 15.01 7.35
N TRP A 248 7.03 15.20 8.59
CA TRP A 248 7.56 16.17 9.52
C TRP A 248 8.87 15.75 10.18
N GLY A 249 9.21 14.48 10.23
CA GLY A 249 10.49 14.04 10.79
C GLY A 249 11.60 13.93 9.75
N ASP A 250 12.77 13.51 10.22
CA ASP A 250 13.90 13.18 9.36
C ASP A 250 13.71 11.79 8.76
N ALA A 251 13.40 11.76 7.47
CA ALA A 251 13.15 10.50 6.81
C ALA A 251 14.46 9.76 6.50
N GLU A 252 14.52 8.47 6.85
CA GLU A 252 15.65 7.60 6.56
C GLU A 252 15.83 7.39 5.05
N PRO A 253 17.05 7.15 4.52
CA PRO A 253 17.24 6.85 3.11
C PRO A 253 16.36 5.68 2.65
N GLU A 254 15.77 5.77 1.45
CA GLU A 254 14.95 4.68 0.92
C GLU A 254 15.73 3.35 0.94
N ALA A 255 15.09 2.31 1.48
CA ALA A 255 15.62 0.96 1.55
C ALA A 255 16.15 0.53 0.17
N ARG A 256 17.46 0.25 0.09
CA ARG A 256 18.06 -0.30 -1.13
C ARG A 256 17.63 -1.78 -1.23
N PRO A 257 17.19 -2.26 -2.40
CA PRO A 257 17.01 -3.69 -2.62
C PRO A 257 18.30 -4.43 -2.23
N ARG A 258 18.18 -5.55 -1.50
CA ARG A 258 19.31 -6.48 -1.44
C ARG A 258 19.47 -7.07 -2.85
N GLY A 259 20.66 -6.89 -3.43
CA GLY A 259 20.97 -7.31 -4.79
C GLY A 259 20.89 -8.81 -5.01
#